data_AF-A0A6C0K3J8-F1
#
_entry.id   AF-A0A6C0K3J8-F1
#
_cell.length_a   1.000
_cell.length_b   1.000
_cell.length_c   1.000
_cell.angle_alpha   90.00
_cell.angle_beta   90.00
_cell.angle_gamma   90.00
#
_symmetry.space_group_name_H-M   'P 1'
#
loop_
_entity.id
_entity.type
_entity.pdbx_description
1 polymer ?
#
loop_
_entity_poly.entity_id
_entity_poly.type
_entity_poly.pdbx_seq_one_letter_code
_entity_poly.pdbx_strand_id
1 'polypeptide(L)'
;MDFCINLPQFFDQTGMMLLRLREDSTWQLVHNDPKFIEKAQDSRIYWMDGNVVVSFNDDSVDGFPISYRVLTMDNNSSPYSFHLSPAREMLVHYPTDKIEKNATLLIEDVVQYEFNHGFFTILYKNEKICSPVYHFQHMNEKYGSNILFSMSTPAIHYKDDKFLAVGHTKIDYRRSYSEYPEFNAFVKSCPHDHYHDKYIYLMFLYEFNSSLEITRISFYFIPIHHHKSEEKYLVFPSGLFEYNERIYITYGENDIKMKMVDFHREEIETLLDYEQDKKLAPHCAFLERDVVDFTEIIPQSKEPNTFVFNNSMIHWKDDLFLSVYRIVSMQSENKTFCDPMNIWYEVWGWGSESEDIDIKEEDGAGPRLLKTSNRFRKIK
;
A
#
# COMPACT_ATOMS: atom_id res chain seq x y z
N MET A 1 -39.44 7.94 19.35
CA MET A 1 -38.26 7.60 20.18
C MET A 1 -37.13 7.44 19.19
N ASP A 2 -36.34 8.49 19.01
CA ASP A 2 -35.19 8.43 18.14
C ASP A 2 -34.08 7.73 18.93
N PHE A 3 -33.73 6.52 18.51
CA PHE A 3 -32.55 5.85 19.03
C PHE A 3 -31.33 6.59 18.47
N CYS A 4 -30.78 7.54 19.23
CA CYS A 4 -29.41 7.99 19.00
C CYS A 4 -28.49 6.80 19.27
N ILE A 5 -28.13 6.07 18.22
CA ILE A 5 -27.02 5.14 18.27
C ILE A 5 -25.77 6.02 18.36
N ASN A 6 -25.15 6.06 19.54
CA ASN A 6 -23.81 6.63 19.67
C ASN A 6 -22.88 5.76 18.83
N LEU A 7 -22.55 6.22 17.62
CA LEU A 7 -21.53 5.58 16.82
C LEU A 7 -20.19 5.70 17.56
N PRO A 8 -19.38 4.63 17.61
CA PRO A 8 -18.05 4.71 18.21
C PRO A 8 -17.24 5.82 17.55
N GLN A 9 -16.45 6.55 18.36
CA GLN A 9 -15.56 7.56 17.79
C GLN A 9 -14.43 6.87 17.03
N PHE A 10 -14.33 7.19 15.76
CA PHE A 10 -13.31 6.68 14.84
C PHE A 10 -12.25 7.74 14.63
N PHE A 11 -10.99 7.36 14.79
CA PHE A 11 -9.83 8.21 14.52
C PHE A 11 -9.01 7.58 13.42
N ASP A 12 -8.69 8.37 12.40
CA ASP A 12 -7.84 8.00 11.30
C ASP A 12 -6.90 9.16 11.01
N GLN A 13 -5.61 8.92 11.20
CA GLN A 13 -4.60 9.95 11.18
C GLN A 13 -3.25 9.37 10.79
N THR A 14 -2.29 10.25 10.58
CA THR A 14 -0.92 9.89 10.27
C THR A 14 -0.04 10.12 11.49
N GLY A 15 0.69 9.08 11.90
CA GLY A 15 1.81 9.18 12.82
C GLY A 15 3.14 9.31 12.09
N MET A 16 4.18 9.69 12.84
CA MET A 16 5.56 9.76 12.36
C MET A 16 6.50 9.13 13.39
N MET A 17 7.45 8.34 12.91
CA MET A 17 8.53 7.79 13.72
C MET A 17 9.89 8.14 13.15
N LEU A 18 10.85 8.35 14.04
CA LEU A 18 12.27 8.36 13.75
C LEU A 18 12.85 7.04 14.22
N LEU A 19 13.45 6.31 13.29
CA LEU A 19 14.10 5.04 13.55
C LEU A 19 15.62 5.19 13.43
N ARG A 20 16.35 4.35 14.15
CA ARG A 20 17.78 4.15 14.02
C ARG A 20 18.09 2.71 13.64
N LEU A 21 18.90 2.51 12.61
CA LEU A 21 19.48 1.22 12.29
C LEU A 21 20.80 1.05 13.05
N ARG A 22 20.86 0.09 13.98
CA ARG A 22 22.06 -0.17 14.78
C ARG A 22 23.09 -0.98 13.99
N GLU A 23 24.33 -1.00 14.50
CA GLU A 23 25.43 -1.77 13.91
C GLU A 23 25.15 -3.28 13.82
N ASP A 24 24.32 -3.82 14.73
CA ASP A 24 23.87 -5.21 14.72
C ASP A 24 22.68 -5.46 13.77
N SER A 25 22.37 -4.50 12.89
CA SER A 25 21.24 -4.51 11.96
C SER A 25 19.86 -4.55 12.62
N THR A 26 19.76 -4.22 13.92
CA THR A 26 18.48 -4.08 14.61
C THR A 26 17.93 -2.66 14.52
N TRP A 27 16.60 -2.54 14.51
CA TRP A 27 15.91 -1.25 14.44
C TRP A 27 15.52 -0.75 15.83
N GLN A 28 15.81 0.52 16.10
CA GLN A 28 15.46 1.19 17.34
C GLN A 28 14.53 2.38 17.07
N LEU A 29 13.43 2.47 17.83
CA LEU A 29 12.60 3.67 17.88
C LEU A 29 13.31 4.77 18.66
N VAL A 30 13.59 5.89 18.00
CA VAL A 30 14.25 7.07 18.58
C VAL A 30 13.23 8.10 19.02
N HIS A 31 12.23 8.33 18.18
CA HIS A 31 11.14 9.26 18.45
C HIS A 31 9.85 8.76 17.80
N ASN A 32 8.72 9.07 18.41
CA ASN A 32 7.40 8.73 17.89
C ASN A 32 6.41 9.84 18.19
N ASP A 33 5.76 10.33 17.14
CA ASP A 33 4.62 11.26 17.21
C ASP A 33 3.40 10.59 16.56
N PRO A 34 2.51 9.95 17.34
CA PRO A 34 1.34 9.28 16.80
C PRO A 34 0.27 10.23 16.26
N LYS A 35 0.38 11.55 16.52
CA LYS A 35 -0.59 12.59 16.13
C LYS A 35 0.03 13.62 15.19
N PHE A 36 0.92 13.14 14.34
CA PHE A 36 1.72 14.01 13.47
C PHE A 36 0.87 14.82 12.48
N ILE A 37 -0.11 14.18 11.82
CA ILE A 37 -1.11 14.85 10.98
C ILE A 37 -2.49 14.26 11.23
N GLU A 38 -3.41 15.06 11.77
CA GLU A 38 -4.82 14.68 11.98
C GLU A 38 -5.56 14.62 10.63
N LYS A 39 -6.50 13.67 10.50
CA LYS A 39 -7.36 13.50 9.30
C LYS A 39 -6.58 13.33 7.98
N ALA A 40 -5.42 12.68 8.07
CA ALA A 40 -4.57 12.38 6.92
C ALA A 40 -4.53 10.88 6.68
N GLN A 41 -5.01 10.46 5.51
CA GLN A 41 -4.97 9.06 5.06
C GLN A 41 -3.82 8.82 4.09
N ASP A 42 -3.33 7.57 4.10
CA ASP A 42 -2.38 7.02 3.13
C ASP A 42 -1.16 7.91 2.86
N SER A 43 -0.59 8.45 3.95
CA SER A 43 0.55 9.33 3.86
C SER A 43 1.79 8.68 3.24
N ARG A 44 2.60 9.49 2.56
CA ARG A 44 3.87 9.12 1.94
C ARG A 44 4.95 10.12 2.32
N ILE A 45 6.17 9.65 2.57
CA ILE A 45 7.33 10.50 2.84
C ILE A 45 8.40 10.26 1.78
N TYR A 46 8.97 11.34 1.24
CA TYR A 46 9.99 11.28 0.19
C TYR A 46 10.78 12.59 0.12
N TRP A 47 11.87 12.57 -0.65
CA TRP A 47 12.67 13.75 -0.95
C TRP A 47 12.12 14.48 -2.18
N MET A 48 11.97 15.80 -2.09
CA MET A 48 11.60 16.69 -3.20
C MET A 48 12.43 17.97 -3.11
N ASP A 49 13.24 18.24 -4.13
CA ASP A 49 14.06 19.46 -4.26
C ASP A 49 14.88 19.78 -3.00
N GLY A 50 15.51 18.74 -2.44
CA GLY A 50 16.33 18.84 -1.24
C GLY A 50 15.55 18.95 0.07
N ASN A 51 14.22 18.90 0.03
CA ASN A 51 13.36 18.93 1.20
C ASN A 51 12.73 17.56 1.45
N VAL A 52 12.44 17.25 2.72
CA VAL A 52 11.59 16.12 3.07
C VAL A 52 10.14 16.55 2.98
N VAL A 53 9.33 15.80 2.26
CA VAL A 53 7.91 16.10 2.03
C VAL A 53 7.06 14.94 2.50
N VAL A 54 5.92 15.28 3.10
CA VAL A 54 4.87 14.33 3.46
C VAL A 54 3.62 14.66 2.65
N SER A 55 3.21 13.77 1.74
CA SER A 55 1.92 13.87 1.05
C SER A 55 0.89 12.96 1.68
N PHE A 56 -0.39 13.33 1.59
CA PHE A 56 -1.51 12.63 2.23
C PHE A 56 -2.84 12.98 1.55
N ASN A 57 -3.84 12.12 1.71
CA ASN A 57 -5.23 12.44 1.40
C ASN A 57 -5.85 13.22 2.57
N ASP A 58 -6.34 14.43 2.32
CA ASP A 58 -6.91 15.31 3.35
C ASP A 58 -8.41 15.04 3.56
N ASP A 59 -8.75 14.26 4.59
CA ASP A 59 -10.14 13.92 4.97
C ASP A 59 -10.83 15.08 5.72
N SER A 60 -10.15 16.23 5.88
CA SER A 60 -10.79 17.44 6.41
C SER A 60 -11.46 18.31 5.35
N VAL A 61 -11.21 18.01 4.07
CA VAL A 61 -11.69 18.79 2.92
C VAL A 61 -12.58 17.92 2.04
N ASP A 62 -13.73 18.47 1.63
CA ASP A 62 -14.65 17.79 0.72
C ASP A 62 -13.93 17.35 -0.57
N GLY A 63 -14.12 16.09 -0.95
CA GLY A 63 -13.48 15.52 -2.14
C GLY A 63 -12.08 14.97 -1.92
N PHE A 64 -11.60 14.91 -0.67
CA PHE A 64 -10.36 14.24 -0.27
C PHE A 64 -9.14 14.63 -1.12
N PRO A 65 -8.83 15.93 -1.27
CA PRO A 65 -7.72 16.35 -2.10
C PRO A 65 -6.40 15.78 -1.56
N ILE A 66 -5.50 15.49 -2.48
CA ILE A 66 -4.13 15.14 -2.12
C ILE A 66 -3.41 16.43 -1.75
N SER A 67 -2.79 16.45 -0.58
CA SER A 67 -2.02 17.58 -0.09
C SER A 67 -0.62 17.15 0.27
N TYR A 68 0.30 18.11 0.34
CA TYR A 68 1.63 17.89 0.90
C TYR A 68 2.03 18.98 1.89
N ARG A 69 2.95 18.62 2.79
CA ARG A 69 3.62 19.53 3.72
C ARG A 69 5.12 19.27 3.67
N VAL A 70 5.90 20.34 3.77
CA VAL A 70 7.36 20.26 3.91
C VAL A 70 7.68 20.00 5.38
N LEU A 71 8.48 18.97 5.63
CA LEU A 71 9.00 18.61 6.94
C LEU A 71 10.34 19.29 7.17
N THR A 72 10.43 20.06 8.25
CA THR A 72 11.66 20.65 8.74
C THR A 72 11.93 20.14 10.16
N MET A 73 13.20 20.04 10.53
CA MET A 73 13.58 19.50 11.83
C MET A 73 14.70 20.34 12.45
N ASP A 74 14.59 20.60 13.75
CA ASP A 74 15.67 21.23 14.52
C ASP A 74 16.73 20.18 14.89
N ASN A 75 17.87 20.20 14.19
CA ASN A 75 18.97 19.28 14.42
C ASN A 75 19.67 19.45 15.78
N ASN A 76 19.44 20.57 16.48
CA ASN A 76 20.10 20.88 17.73
C ASN A 76 19.21 20.61 18.96
N SER A 77 17.95 20.23 18.76
CA SER A 77 17.04 19.94 19.87
C SER A 77 17.15 18.47 20.30
N SER A 78 17.20 18.26 21.62
CA SER A 78 17.00 16.94 22.23
C SER A 78 15.86 17.08 23.26
N PRO A 79 14.67 16.50 23.02
CA PRO A 79 14.32 15.61 21.91
C PRO A 79 14.26 16.33 20.54
N TYR A 80 14.34 15.55 19.45
CA TYR A 80 14.12 16.06 18.09
C TYR A 80 12.76 16.75 18.00
N SER A 81 12.73 17.91 17.35
CA SER A 81 11.51 18.68 17.08
C SER A 81 11.23 18.71 15.58
N PHE A 82 10.02 18.30 15.21
CA PHE A 82 9.55 18.25 13.83
C PHE A 82 8.53 19.36 13.60
N HIS A 83 8.67 20.07 12.48
CA HIS A 83 7.78 21.16 12.09
C HIS A 83 7.33 20.94 10.65
N LEU A 84 6.01 20.91 10.47
CA LEU A 84 5.39 20.85 9.16
C LEU A 84 5.03 22.27 8.68
N SER A 85 5.27 22.55 7.40
CA SER A 85 4.70 23.72 6.75
C SER A 85 3.17 23.65 6.72
N PRO A 86 2.49 24.77 6.39
CA PRO A 86 1.09 24.71 5.96
C PRO A 86 0.90 23.68 4.84
N ALA A 87 -0.28 23.05 4.80
CA ALA A 87 -0.67 22.14 3.73
C ALA A 87 -0.76 22.90 2.41
N ARG A 88 -0.29 22.26 1.35
CA ARG A 88 -0.44 22.71 -0.03
C ARG A 88 -1.16 21.64 -0.81
N GLU A 89 -2.29 21.98 -1.40
CA GLU A 89 -3.04 21.07 -2.26
C GLU A 89 -2.24 20.74 -3.52
N MET A 90 -2.31 19.49 -3.91
CA MET A 90 -1.83 18.98 -5.18
C MET A 90 -3.01 18.90 -6.13
N LEU A 91 -2.76 19.09 -7.43
CA LEU A 91 -3.77 18.87 -8.47
C LEU A 91 -5.05 19.72 -8.32
N VAL A 92 -4.94 20.96 -7.82
CA VAL A 92 -6.08 21.89 -7.59
C VAL A 92 -6.99 22.06 -8.82
N HIS A 93 -6.45 21.86 -10.03
CA HIS A 93 -7.19 21.99 -11.28
C HIS A 93 -7.74 20.68 -11.84
N TYR A 94 -7.49 19.55 -11.18
CA TYR A 94 -7.95 18.23 -11.61
C TYR A 94 -9.10 17.75 -10.71
N PRO A 95 -10.18 17.18 -11.27
CA PRO A 95 -11.29 16.66 -10.46
C PRO A 95 -10.80 15.54 -9.53
N THR A 96 -10.81 15.78 -8.21
CA THR A 96 -10.31 14.84 -7.20
C THR A 96 -11.20 13.62 -7.02
N ASP A 97 -12.48 13.70 -7.42
CA ASP A 97 -13.44 12.60 -7.42
C ASP A 97 -13.03 11.45 -8.36
N LYS A 98 -12.14 11.74 -9.32
CA LYS A 98 -11.57 10.73 -10.20
C LYS A 98 -10.33 10.11 -9.57
N ILE A 99 -9.74 10.75 -8.55
CA ILE A 99 -8.39 10.42 -8.10
C ILE A 99 -8.37 9.24 -7.15
N GLU A 100 -7.90 8.06 -7.60
CA GLU A 100 -7.67 6.94 -6.70
C GLU A 100 -6.66 7.35 -5.62
N LYS A 101 -6.88 6.89 -4.38
CA LYS A 101 -6.22 7.30 -3.13
C LYS A 101 -4.68 7.14 -3.07
N ASN A 102 -4.03 6.77 -4.17
CA ASN A 102 -2.63 6.34 -4.19
C ASN A 102 -1.75 7.21 -5.09
N ALA A 103 -2.13 8.46 -5.33
CA ALA A 103 -1.31 9.33 -6.15
C ALA A 103 -0.04 9.74 -5.40
N THR A 104 1.11 9.53 -6.05
CA THR A 104 2.41 9.86 -5.45
C THR A 104 3.11 10.93 -6.27
N LEU A 105 3.65 11.94 -5.59
CA LEU A 105 4.45 12.97 -6.23
C LEU A 105 5.83 12.39 -6.57
N LEU A 106 6.23 12.55 -7.82
CA LEU A 106 7.46 11.97 -8.33
C LEU A 106 8.64 12.96 -8.27
N ILE A 107 8.37 14.14 -8.80
CA ILE A 107 9.20 15.34 -8.90
C ILE A 107 8.22 16.53 -8.93
N GLU A 108 8.69 17.77 -8.74
CA GLU A 108 7.85 18.97 -8.83
C GLU A 108 6.82 18.89 -9.98
N ASP A 109 5.55 19.03 -9.62
CA ASP A 109 4.37 18.98 -10.50
C ASP A 109 4.07 17.65 -11.22
N VAL A 110 4.75 16.54 -10.90
CA VAL A 110 4.44 15.20 -11.45
C VAL A 110 3.71 14.35 -10.42
N VAL A 111 2.42 14.11 -10.64
CA VAL A 111 1.64 13.15 -9.85
C VAL A 111 1.38 11.89 -10.66
N GLN A 112 1.90 10.77 -10.16
CA GLN A 112 1.60 9.45 -10.67
C GLN A 112 0.19 9.06 -10.24
N TYR A 113 -0.70 8.82 -11.20
CA TYR A 113 -2.10 9.00 -10.89
C TYR A 113 -3.02 7.79 -11.14
N GLU A 114 -2.94 7.04 -12.23
CA GLU A 114 -3.80 5.84 -12.35
C GLU A 114 -3.43 4.93 -13.53
N PHE A 115 -3.89 3.68 -13.46
CA PHE A 115 -4.08 2.82 -14.61
C PHE A 115 -5.57 2.69 -14.94
N ASN A 116 -5.96 3.13 -16.13
CA ASN A 116 -7.29 2.83 -16.68
C ASN A 116 -7.14 2.33 -18.12
N HIS A 117 -7.75 1.18 -18.42
CA HIS A 117 -7.82 0.58 -19.76
C HIS A 117 -6.45 0.38 -20.46
N GLY A 118 -5.41 0.00 -19.71
CA GLY A 118 -4.07 -0.28 -20.26
C GLY A 118 -3.21 0.96 -20.52
N PHE A 119 -3.62 2.14 -20.04
CA PHE A 119 -2.80 3.35 -20.08
C PHE A 119 -2.21 3.66 -18.72
N PHE A 120 -0.94 4.03 -18.71
CA PHE A 120 -0.29 4.69 -17.60
C PHE A 120 -0.59 6.18 -17.67
N THR A 121 -1.28 6.70 -16.65
CA THR A 121 -1.57 8.13 -16.56
C THR A 121 -0.66 8.79 -15.54
N ILE A 122 0.09 9.78 -16.00
CA ILE A 122 0.76 10.76 -15.16
C ILE A 122 0.11 12.11 -15.35
N LEU A 123 -0.12 12.82 -14.26
CA LEU A 123 -0.44 14.25 -14.29
C LEU A 123 0.86 15.02 -14.16
N TYR A 124 1.24 15.78 -15.19
CA TYR A 124 2.40 16.67 -15.15
C TYR A 124 1.96 18.10 -15.41
N LYS A 125 2.22 19.04 -14.50
CA LYS A 125 1.87 20.46 -14.67
C LYS A 125 0.39 20.70 -15.04
N ASN A 126 -0.50 19.91 -14.44
CA ASN A 126 -1.95 19.88 -14.75
C ASN A 126 -2.33 19.35 -16.14
N GLU A 127 -1.39 18.76 -16.87
CA GLU A 127 -1.65 18.03 -18.12
C GLU A 127 -1.69 16.52 -17.87
N LYS A 128 -2.68 15.85 -18.45
CA LYS A 128 -2.79 14.39 -18.41
C LYS A 128 -1.90 13.78 -19.49
N ILE A 129 -0.77 13.21 -19.09
CA ILE A 129 0.10 12.42 -19.95
C ILE A 129 -0.35 10.96 -19.84
N CYS A 130 -0.80 10.40 -20.96
CA CYS A 130 -1.13 8.98 -21.06
C CYS A 130 -0.08 8.30 -21.93
N SER A 131 0.71 7.39 -21.34
CA SER A 131 1.61 6.54 -22.11
C SER A 131 1.02 5.13 -22.21
N PRO A 132 0.87 4.57 -23.42
CA PRO A 132 0.49 3.17 -23.57
C PRO A 132 1.62 2.30 -23.02
N VAL A 133 1.26 1.32 -22.19
CA VAL A 133 2.23 0.37 -21.65
C VAL A 133 1.83 -1.01 -22.12
N TYR A 134 2.59 -1.55 -23.08
CA TYR A 134 2.26 -2.79 -23.78
C TYR A 134 1.96 -3.94 -22.81
N HIS A 135 2.72 -4.05 -21.71
CA HIS A 135 2.48 -5.05 -20.68
C HIS A 135 1.07 -4.90 -20.05
N PHE A 136 0.70 -3.69 -19.63
CA PHE A 136 -0.62 -3.46 -19.01
C PHE A 136 -1.75 -3.55 -20.03
N GLN A 137 -1.53 -3.16 -21.28
CA GLN A 137 -2.48 -3.39 -22.37
C GLN A 137 -2.71 -4.88 -22.56
N HIS A 138 -1.66 -5.68 -22.65
CA HIS A 138 -1.76 -7.13 -22.77
C HIS A 138 -2.51 -7.76 -21.59
N MET A 139 -2.18 -7.36 -20.36
CA MET A 139 -2.87 -7.83 -19.16
C MET A 139 -4.34 -7.42 -19.16
N ASN A 140 -4.67 -6.18 -19.52
CA ASN A 140 -6.05 -5.71 -19.61
C ASN A 140 -6.83 -6.39 -20.75
N GLU A 141 -6.22 -6.65 -21.90
CA GLU A 141 -6.82 -7.40 -23.00
C GLU A 141 -7.10 -8.85 -22.59
N LYS A 142 -6.17 -9.47 -21.86
CA LYS A 142 -6.27 -10.88 -21.45
C LYS A 142 -7.19 -11.11 -20.27
N TYR A 143 -7.15 -10.23 -19.26
CA TYR A 143 -7.84 -10.40 -17.97
C TYR A 143 -8.98 -9.40 -17.74
N GLY A 144 -9.09 -8.37 -18.58
CA GLY A 144 -10.11 -7.32 -18.44
C GLY A 144 -10.10 -6.71 -17.04
N SER A 145 -11.31 -6.53 -16.49
CA SER A 145 -11.54 -5.98 -15.15
C SER A 145 -11.14 -6.91 -13.99
N ASN A 146 -10.60 -8.12 -14.27
CA ASN A 146 -10.18 -9.05 -13.22
C ASN A 146 -8.89 -8.62 -12.52
N ILE A 147 -8.06 -7.83 -13.19
CA ILE A 147 -6.80 -7.32 -12.67
C ILE A 147 -6.84 -5.79 -12.66
N LEU A 148 -6.56 -5.22 -11.50
CA LEU A 148 -6.54 -3.77 -11.29
C LEU A 148 -5.15 -3.38 -10.80
N PHE A 149 -4.55 -2.38 -11.43
CA PHE A 149 -3.22 -1.90 -11.07
C PHE A 149 -3.33 -0.55 -10.40
N SER A 150 -2.49 -0.32 -9.40
CA SER A 150 -2.36 0.98 -8.76
C SER A 150 -0.88 1.26 -8.50
N MET A 151 -0.46 2.50 -8.72
CA MET A 151 0.87 2.98 -8.35
C MET A 151 0.84 3.36 -6.87
N SER A 152 1.91 3.15 -6.10
CA SER A 152 1.76 3.25 -4.64
C SER A 152 2.93 3.85 -3.89
N THR A 153 4.17 3.65 -4.35
CA THR A 153 5.35 4.24 -3.69
C THR A 153 5.85 5.48 -4.43
N PRO A 154 6.51 6.40 -3.71
CA PRO A 154 7.39 7.36 -4.34
C PRO A 154 8.48 6.62 -5.13
N ALA A 155 8.92 7.20 -6.25
CA ALA A 155 10.03 6.62 -6.99
C ALA A 155 11.38 7.08 -6.42
N ILE A 156 12.40 6.27 -6.65
CA ILE A 156 13.79 6.63 -6.42
C ILE A 156 14.52 6.76 -7.74
N HIS A 157 15.57 7.58 -7.76
CA HIS A 157 16.57 7.49 -8.84
C HIS A 157 17.24 6.12 -8.76
N TYR A 158 17.37 5.44 -9.91
CA TYR A 158 17.84 4.06 -9.93
C TYR A 158 19.16 3.90 -10.70
N LYS A 159 19.18 4.24 -11.99
CA LYS A 159 20.33 4.14 -12.89
C LYS A 159 20.21 5.18 -13.99
N ASP A 160 21.31 5.83 -14.37
CA ASP A 160 21.33 6.80 -15.48
C ASP A 160 20.18 7.82 -15.41
N ASP A 161 19.22 7.76 -16.35
CA ASP A 161 18.01 8.61 -16.42
C ASP A 161 16.73 7.87 -15.99
N LYS A 162 16.89 6.74 -15.29
CA LYS A 162 15.82 5.83 -14.87
C LYS A 162 15.46 5.99 -13.41
N PHE A 163 14.18 5.81 -13.17
CA PHE A 163 13.57 5.81 -11.86
C PHE A 163 12.89 4.45 -11.62
N LEU A 164 12.88 4.04 -10.36
CA LEU A 164 12.27 2.79 -9.91
C LEU A 164 11.14 3.11 -8.94
N ALA A 165 10.02 2.41 -9.06
CA ALA A 165 8.91 2.48 -8.13
C ALA A 165 8.23 1.12 -7.95
N VAL A 166 7.37 1.03 -6.94
CA VAL A 166 6.58 -0.16 -6.63
C VAL A 166 5.10 0.18 -6.73
N GLY A 167 4.37 -0.64 -7.47
CA GLY A 167 2.92 -0.62 -7.53
C GLY A 167 2.32 -1.82 -6.82
N HIS A 168 1.00 -1.84 -6.70
CA HIS A 168 0.27 -3.06 -6.35
C HIS A 168 -0.77 -3.40 -7.40
N THR A 169 -1.06 -4.70 -7.50
CA THR A 169 -2.14 -5.23 -8.31
C THR A 169 -3.16 -5.91 -7.42
N LYS A 170 -4.45 -5.75 -7.74
CA LYS A 170 -5.57 -6.44 -7.12
C LYS A 170 -6.14 -7.43 -8.13
N ILE A 171 -6.32 -8.68 -7.72
CA ILE A 171 -6.83 -9.75 -8.59
C ILE A 171 -8.10 -10.33 -7.97
N ASP A 172 -9.23 -10.31 -8.70
CA ASP A 172 -10.45 -11.00 -8.25
C ASP A 172 -10.25 -12.52 -8.36
N TYR A 173 -10.01 -13.17 -7.23
CA TYR A 173 -9.66 -14.59 -7.21
C TYR A 173 -10.86 -15.48 -7.56
N ARG A 174 -12.09 -14.97 -7.42
CA ARG A 174 -13.32 -15.75 -7.65
C ARG A 174 -13.48 -16.11 -9.12
N ARG A 175 -13.14 -15.16 -10.01
CA ARG A 175 -13.14 -15.39 -11.47
C ARG A 175 -11.92 -16.18 -11.93
N SER A 176 -10.84 -16.18 -11.16
CA SER A 176 -9.59 -16.86 -11.50
C SER A 176 -9.74 -18.40 -11.55
N TYR A 177 -10.72 -18.98 -10.84
CA TYR A 177 -10.96 -20.42 -10.88
C TYR A 177 -11.55 -20.91 -12.22
N SER A 178 -12.41 -20.12 -12.86
CA SER A 178 -13.17 -20.52 -14.05
C SER A 178 -12.69 -19.84 -15.34
N GLU A 179 -12.27 -18.57 -15.26
CA GLU A 179 -11.93 -17.76 -16.43
C GLU A 179 -10.41 -17.70 -16.70
N TYR A 180 -9.58 -17.85 -15.66
CA TYR A 180 -8.11 -17.63 -15.76
C TYR A 180 -7.29 -18.75 -15.10
N PRO A 181 -7.29 -19.97 -15.68
CA PRO A 181 -6.67 -21.15 -15.08
C PRO A 181 -5.17 -21.01 -14.77
N GLU A 182 -4.46 -20.09 -15.42
CA GLU A 182 -3.05 -19.80 -15.14
C GLU A 182 -2.83 -19.14 -13.77
N PHE A 183 -3.80 -18.37 -13.27
CA PHE A 183 -3.74 -17.83 -11.90
C PHE A 183 -4.19 -18.87 -10.87
N ASN A 184 -4.97 -19.85 -11.28
CA ASN A 184 -5.58 -20.84 -10.39
C ASN A 184 -4.53 -21.60 -9.55
N ALA A 185 -3.36 -21.91 -10.12
CA ALA A 185 -2.29 -22.58 -9.37
C ALA A 185 -1.76 -21.71 -8.22
N PHE A 186 -1.53 -20.42 -8.47
CA PHE A 186 -1.12 -19.45 -7.45
C PHE A 186 -2.23 -19.25 -6.42
N VAL A 187 -3.46 -18.98 -6.86
CA VAL A 187 -4.62 -18.80 -5.98
C VAL A 187 -4.81 -20.03 -5.08
N LYS A 188 -4.71 -21.24 -5.61
CA LYS A 188 -4.82 -22.48 -4.80
C LYS A 188 -3.69 -22.66 -3.79
N SER A 189 -2.53 -22.04 -4.01
CA SER A 189 -1.43 -22.07 -3.06
C SER A 189 -1.61 -21.09 -1.90
N CYS A 190 -2.51 -20.12 -2.04
CA CYS A 190 -2.88 -19.18 -1.00
C CYS A 190 -3.89 -19.80 -0.02
N PRO A 191 -3.67 -19.79 1.32
CA PRO A 191 -4.71 -20.11 2.29
C PRO A 191 -5.94 -19.19 2.15
N HIS A 192 -7.13 -19.79 2.17
CA HIS A 192 -8.39 -19.08 1.90
C HIS A 192 -8.74 -18.03 2.96
N ASP A 193 -8.29 -18.21 4.20
CA ASP A 193 -8.51 -17.29 5.31
C ASP A 193 -7.63 -16.03 5.22
N HIS A 194 -6.85 -15.89 4.14
CA HIS A 194 -5.88 -14.83 3.93
C HIS A 194 -6.28 -13.86 2.80
N TYR A 195 -7.46 -14.03 2.22
CA TYR A 195 -8.01 -13.14 1.21
C TYR A 195 -8.68 -11.92 1.81
N HIS A 196 -8.58 -10.78 1.14
CA HIS A 196 -9.26 -9.56 1.51
C HIS A 196 -10.50 -9.38 0.64
N ASP A 197 -11.67 -9.69 1.22
CA ASP A 197 -12.94 -9.79 0.48
C ASP A 197 -12.80 -10.76 -0.70
N LYS A 198 -12.88 -10.26 -1.94
CA LYS A 198 -12.76 -11.04 -3.17
C LYS A 198 -11.41 -10.90 -3.88
N TYR A 199 -10.47 -10.18 -3.27
CA TYR A 199 -9.24 -9.79 -3.93
C TYR A 199 -7.99 -10.35 -3.25
N ILE A 200 -6.99 -10.65 -4.08
CA ILE A 200 -5.61 -10.85 -3.68
C ILE A 200 -4.81 -9.63 -4.11
N TYR A 201 -4.00 -9.07 -3.21
CA TYR A 201 -3.14 -7.95 -3.52
C TYR A 201 -1.69 -8.42 -3.61
N LEU A 202 -0.98 -7.96 -4.62
CA LEU A 202 0.41 -8.29 -4.90
C LEU A 202 1.19 -7.03 -5.19
N MET A 203 2.51 -7.07 -5.03
CA MET A 203 3.40 -5.98 -5.43
C MET A 203 4.00 -6.24 -6.81
N PHE A 204 4.42 -5.17 -7.48
CA PHE A 204 5.24 -5.24 -8.69
C PHE A 204 6.18 -4.05 -8.78
N LEU A 205 7.34 -4.26 -9.38
CA LEU A 205 8.29 -3.20 -9.69
C LEU A 205 8.04 -2.68 -11.10
N TYR A 206 8.25 -1.39 -11.29
CA TYR A 206 8.29 -0.80 -12.61
C TYR A 206 9.38 0.26 -12.69
N GLU A 207 10.06 0.28 -13.83
CA GLU A 207 11.09 1.25 -14.17
C GLU A 207 10.54 2.20 -15.23
N PHE A 208 10.84 3.49 -15.11
CA PHE A 208 10.49 4.47 -16.14
C PHE A 208 11.59 5.51 -16.33
N ASN A 209 11.62 6.15 -17.49
CA ASN A 209 12.64 7.13 -17.86
C ASN A 209 12.24 8.57 -17.51
N SER A 210 13.14 9.53 -17.75
CA SER A 210 12.90 10.97 -17.61
C SER A 210 11.76 11.52 -18.48
N SER A 211 11.40 10.81 -19.56
CA SER A 211 10.24 11.10 -20.41
C SER A 211 8.95 10.46 -19.90
N LEU A 212 8.98 9.86 -18.71
CA LEU A 212 7.85 9.24 -18.03
C LEU A 212 7.28 8.01 -18.76
N GLU A 213 8.12 7.34 -19.54
CA GLU A 213 7.78 6.08 -20.21
C GLU A 213 8.23 4.90 -19.38
N ILE A 214 7.30 3.97 -19.10
CA ILE A 214 7.64 2.70 -18.45
C ILE A 214 8.49 1.86 -19.40
N THR A 215 9.69 1.51 -18.95
CA THR A 215 10.66 0.74 -19.73
C THR A 215 10.73 -0.73 -19.33
N ARG A 216 10.46 -1.06 -18.06
CA ARG A 216 10.43 -2.45 -17.55
C ARG A 216 9.38 -2.61 -16.46
N ILE A 217 8.82 -3.81 -16.33
CA ILE A 217 7.89 -4.21 -15.27
C ILE A 217 8.28 -5.61 -14.80
N SER A 218 8.32 -5.84 -13.49
CA SER A 218 8.58 -7.19 -12.94
C SER A 218 7.35 -8.09 -12.98
N PHE A 219 7.53 -9.36 -12.68
CA PHE A 219 6.42 -10.21 -12.27
C PHE A 219 5.81 -9.76 -10.93
N TYR A 220 4.64 -10.30 -10.58
CA TYR A 220 3.92 -9.96 -9.35
C TYR A 220 4.42 -10.78 -8.17
N PHE A 221 4.58 -10.17 -7.00
CA PHE A 221 5.13 -10.90 -5.86
C PHE A 221 4.56 -10.50 -4.50
N ILE A 222 4.71 -11.42 -3.56
CA ILE A 222 4.51 -11.20 -2.13
C ILE A 222 5.79 -11.63 -1.41
N PRO A 223 6.45 -10.74 -0.66
CA PRO A 223 7.52 -11.11 0.25
C PRO A 223 6.96 -11.96 1.38
N ILE A 224 7.53 -13.14 1.56
CA ILE A 224 7.15 -14.08 2.60
C ILE A 224 8.33 -14.34 3.52
N HIS A 225 8.07 -14.41 4.82
CA HIS A 225 9.05 -14.73 5.82
C HIS A 225 9.23 -16.25 5.93
N HIS A 226 10.48 -16.70 6.08
CA HIS A 226 10.78 -18.11 6.23
C HIS A 226 9.93 -18.73 7.36
N HIS A 227 9.19 -19.79 7.02
CA HIS A 227 8.50 -20.68 7.96
C HIS A 227 7.30 -20.10 8.74
N LYS A 228 6.70 -18.97 8.33
CA LYS A 228 5.45 -18.49 8.95
C LYS A 228 4.23 -18.77 8.08
N SER A 229 3.26 -19.49 8.62
CA SER A 229 2.01 -19.86 7.93
C SER A 229 0.90 -18.81 8.00
N GLU A 230 1.16 -17.62 8.56
CA GLU A 230 0.13 -16.63 8.94
C GLU A 230 0.08 -15.37 8.04
N GLU A 231 0.74 -15.40 6.89
CA GLU A 231 0.91 -14.21 6.04
C GLU A 231 -0.29 -13.92 5.15
N LYS A 232 -0.96 -12.80 5.40
CA LYS A 232 -2.17 -12.39 4.69
C LYS A 232 -1.84 -11.80 3.31
N TYR A 233 -2.69 -12.03 2.32
CA TYR A 233 -2.47 -11.63 0.92
C TYR A 233 -3.08 -10.27 0.56
N LEU A 234 -2.90 -9.32 1.47
CA LEU A 234 -3.19 -7.91 1.29
C LEU A 234 -1.89 -7.15 1.53
N VAL A 235 -1.11 -6.90 0.47
CA VAL A 235 0.12 -6.10 0.54
C VAL A 235 -0.08 -4.77 -0.17
N PHE A 236 0.36 -3.69 0.49
CA PHE A 236 0.21 -2.34 -0.01
C PHE A 236 1.53 -1.57 0.11
N PRO A 237 2.35 -1.51 -0.96
CA PRO A 237 3.65 -0.86 -0.92
C PRO A 237 3.46 0.65 -0.73
N SER A 238 4.12 1.21 0.27
CA SER A 238 3.93 2.60 0.70
C SER A 238 5.24 3.40 0.68
N GLY A 239 6.40 2.76 0.61
CA GLY A 239 7.68 3.46 0.51
C GLY A 239 8.72 2.67 -0.26
N LEU A 240 9.64 3.40 -0.88
CA LEU A 240 10.79 2.87 -1.57
C LEU A 240 11.97 3.80 -1.30
N PHE A 241 13.08 3.26 -0.80
CA PHE A 241 14.30 4.04 -0.58
C PHE A 241 15.54 3.18 -0.81
N GLU A 242 16.67 3.84 -1.06
CA GLU A 242 17.98 3.19 -1.13
C GLU A 242 18.81 3.53 0.10
N TYR A 243 19.53 2.53 0.62
CA TYR A 243 20.53 2.72 1.66
C TYR A 243 21.60 1.62 1.56
N ASN A 244 22.88 1.99 1.62
CA ASN A 244 24.01 1.05 1.53
C ASN A 244 23.91 0.04 0.38
N GLU A 245 23.64 0.52 -0.84
CA GLU A 245 23.51 -0.30 -2.07
C GLU A 245 22.34 -1.30 -2.06
N ARG A 246 21.45 -1.21 -1.07
CA ARG A 246 20.23 -2.00 -0.97
C ARG A 246 19.01 -1.13 -1.21
N ILE A 247 18.00 -1.74 -1.82
CA ILE A 247 16.71 -1.11 -2.08
C ILE A 247 15.70 -1.70 -1.11
N TYR A 248 15.05 -0.83 -0.35
CA TYR A 248 14.09 -1.18 0.69
C TYR A 248 12.69 -0.82 0.24
N ILE A 249 11.76 -1.76 0.36
CA ILE A 249 10.33 -1.56 0.11
C ILE A 249 9.62 -1.63 1.47
N THR A 250 8.94 -0.56 1.86
CA THR A 250 8.03 -0.58 3.00
C THR A 250 6.59 -0.75 2.53
N TYR A 251 5.82 -1.52 3.27
CA TYR A 251 4.46 -1.89 2.86
C TYR A 251 3.56 -2.18 4.07
N GLY A 252 2.26 -1.95 3.89
CA GLY A 252 1.25 -2.47 4.78
C GLY A 252 0.94 -3.92 4.49
N GLU A 253 0.72 -4.71 5.54
CA GLU A 253 0.12 -6.05 5.43
C GLU A 253 -1.24 -6.04 6.13
N ASN A 254 -2.28 -6.43 5.38
CA ASN A 254 -3.65 -6.59 5.85
C ASN A 254 -4.26 -5.35 6.51
N ASP A 255 -3.79 -4.15 6.14
CA ASP A 255 -4.17 -2.87 6.73
C ASP A 255 -4.04 -2.84 8.27
N ILE A 256 -3.13 -3.65 8.83
CA ILE A 256 -2.93 -3.75 10.29
C ILE A 256 -1.47 -3.88 10.72
N LYS A 257 -0.57 -4.09 9.76
CA LYS A 257 0.87 -4.23 10.01
C LYS A 257 1.67 -3.28 9.14
N MET A 258 2.85 -2.97 9.62
CA MET A 258 3.88 -2.20 8.92
C MET A 258 5.09 -3.09 8.72
N LYS A 259 5.48 -3.31 7.47
CA LYS A 259 6.56 -4.23 7.12
C LYS A 259 7.57 -3.60 6.18
N MET A 260 8.74 -4.21 6.12
CA MET A 260 9.79 -3.85 5.19
C MET A 260 10.53 -5.08 4.71
N VAL A 261 10.88 -5.06 3.43
CA VAL A 261 11.74 -6.04 2.78
C VAL A 261 12.82 -5.30 2.02
N ASP A 262 13.97 -5.92 1.82
CA ASP A 262 15.07 -5.34 1.08
C ASP A 262 15.66 -6.28 0.02
N PHE A 263 16.29 -5.66 -0.98
CA PHE A 263 16.85 -6.30 -2.15
C PHE A 263 18.21 -5.71 -2.48
N HIS A 264 19.13 -6.55 -2.90
CA HIS A 264 20.30 -6.09 -3.64
C HIS A 264 19.88 -5.57 -5.02
N ARG A 265 20.64 -4.62 -5.57
CA ARG A 265 20.41 -4.09 -6.92
C ARG A 265 20.37 -5.18 -8.00
N GLU A 266 21.20 -6.22 -7.90
CA GLU A 266 21.22 -7.35 -8.84
C GLU A 266 19.92 -8.17 -8.79
N GLU A 267 19.29 -8.27 -7.62
CA GLU A 267 18.02 -8.95 -7.45
C GLU A 267 16.89 -8.15 -8.08
N ILE A 268 16.89 -6.82 -7.91
CA ILE A 268 15.96 -5.91 -8.60
C ILE A 268 16.08 -6.06 -10.13
N GLU A 269 17.30 -6.11 -10.66
CA GLU A 269 17.52 -6.36 -12.09
C GLU A 269 16.94 -7.71 -12.53
N THR A 270 17.17 -8.77 -11.75
CA THR A 270 16.60 -10.10 -12.02
C THR A 270 15.07 -10.07 -12.03
N LEU A 271 14.44 -9.29 -11.14
CA LEU A 271 13.00 -9.11 -11.11
C LEU A 271 12.50 -8.33 -12.35
N LEU A 272 13.23 -7.32 -12.81
CA LEU A 272 12.86 -6.45 -13.94
C LEU A 272 13.17 -7.05 -15.32
N ASP A 273 14.17 -7.92 -15.45
CA ASP A 273 14.63 -8.51 -16.72
C ASP A 273 13.76 -9.65 -17.25
N TYR A 274 12.53 -9.78 -16.77
CA TYR A 274 11.62 -10.89 -17.07
C TYR A 274 11.17 -11.00 -18.55
N GLU A 275 11.64 -10.13 -19.45
CA GLU A 275 11.24 -10.09 -20.86
C GLU A 275 11.81 -11.20 -21.79
N GLN A 276 12.51 -12.24 -21.33
CA GLN A 276 13.10 -13.22 -22.29
C GLN A 276 12.38 -14.56 -22.49
N ASP A 277 11.49 -15.01 -21.60
CA ASP A 277 10.77 -16.27 -21.82
C ASP A 277 9.26 -16.05 -22.05
N LYS A 278 8.90 -16.04 -23.34
CA LYS A 278 7.57 -15.81 -23.94
C LYS A 278 6.47 -16.79 -23.49
N LYS A 279 6.17 -16.86 -22.20
CA LYS A 279 4.97 -17.49 -21.65
C LYS A 279 4.39 -16.55 -20.61
N LEU A 280 3.63 -15.58 -21.11
CA LEU A 280 2.84 -14.58 -20.35
C LEU A 280 1.70 -15.26 -19.58
N ALA A 281 2.03 -16.24 -18.74
CA ALA A 281 1.27 -16.54 -17.55
C ALA A 281 1.75 -15.56 -16.45
N PRO A 282 0.85 -15.02 -15.64
CA PRO A 282 1.20 -14.16 -14.54
C PRO A 282 1.82 -15.06 -13.47
N HIS A 283 3.14 -15.15 -13.49
CA HIS A 283 3.89 -15.83 -12.46
C HIS A 283 3.89 -14.94 -11.23
N CYS A 284 2.79 -15.00 -10.48
CA CYS A 284 2.78 -14.53 -9.11
C CYS A 284 3.73 -15.41 -8.31
N ALA A 285 4.67 -14.82 -7.57
CA ALA A 285 5.61 -15.57 -6.76
C ALA A 285 5.56 -15.15 -5.29
N PHE A 286 5.74 -16.13 -4.41
CA PHE A 286 6.18 -15.87 -3.06
C PHE A 286 7.70 -15.72 -3.07
N LEU A 287 8.19 -14.59 -2.56
CA LEU A 287 9.62 -14.33 -2.45
C LEU A 287 10.05 -14.50 -1.00
N GLU A 288 10.74 -15.60 -0.71
CA GLU A 288 11.30 -15.84 0.61
C GLU A 288 12.34 -14.78 0.96
N ARG A 289 12.10 -14.07 2.07
CA ARG A 289 12.89 -12.91 2.51
C ARG A 289 12.92 -12.75 4.02
N ASP A 290 13.95 -12.07 4.48
CA ASP A 290 13.96 -11.49 5.82
C ASP A 290 13.07 -10.24 5.81
N VAL A 291 11.91 -10.36 6.44
CA VAL A 291 10.91 -9.30 6.53
C VAL A 291 10.95 -8.71 7.92
N VAL A 292 11.17 -7.39 7.99
CA VAL A 292 11.14 -6.64 9.24
C VAL A 292 9.70 -6.18 9.50
N ASP A 293 9.17 -6.51 10.68
CA ASP A 293 7.85 -6.05 11.13
C ASP A 293 8.02 -4.92 12.15
N PHE A 294 7.56 -3.72 11.79
CA PHE A 294 7.63 -2.53 12.62
C PHE A 294 6.41 -2.34 13.52
N THR A 295 5.37 -3.15 13.37
CA THR A 295 4.09 -2.96 14.07
C THR A 295 4.27 -2.92 15.58
N GLU A 296 5.09 -3.82 16.12
CA GLU A 296 5.34 -3.96 17.57
C GLU A 296 6.26 -2.89 18.17
N ILE A 297 6.97 -2.13 17.32
CA ILE A 297 7.85 -1.05 17.78
C ILE A 297 7.05 0.18 18.23
N ILE A 298 5.86 0.38 17.66
CA ILE A 298 4.99 1.50 17.98
C ILE A 298 4.20 1.21 19.25
N PRO A 299 4.31 2.03 20.31
CA PRO A 299 3.57 1.78 21.56
C PRO A 299 2.05 1.68 21.38
N GLN A 300 1.48 2.48 20.47
CA GLN A 300 0.04 2.54 20.21
C GLN A 300 -0.54 1.25 19.63
N SER A 301 0.27 0.41 18.96
CA SER A 301 -0.22 -0.87 18.43
C SER A 301 -0.64 -1.86 19.53
N LYS A 302 -0.22 -1.59 20.78
CA LYS A 302 -0.59 -2.39 21.96
C LYS A 302 -1.90 -1.92 22.60
N GLU A 303 -2.43 -0.79 22.15
CA GLU A 303 -3.72 -0.29 22.62
C GLU A 303 -4.85 -1.10 21.94
N PRO A 304 -5.86 -1.56 22.71
CA PRO A 304 -7.00 -2.26 22.12
C PRO A 304 -7.66 -1.44 21.02
N ASN A 305 -8.01 -2.10 19.91
CA ASN A 305 -8.68 -1.48 18.76
C ASN A 305 -7.90 -0.33 18.12
N THR A 306 -6.57 -0.36 18.23
CA THR A 306 -5.67 0.56 17.54
C THR A 306 -4.77 -0.23 16.59
N PHE A 307 -4.72 0.21 15.34
CA PHE A 307 -4.00 -0.46 14.26
C PHE A 307 -3.03 0.52 13.63
N VAL A 308 -1.82 0.05 13.31
CA VAL A 308 -0.78 0.85 12.67
C VAL A 308 -0.28 0.13 11.41
N PHE A 309 -0.30 0.80 10.27
CA PHE A 309 -0.05 0.18 8.97
C PHE A 309 0.37 1.20 7.89
N ASN A 310 0.68 0.71 6.69
CA ASN A 310 1.06 1.50 5.51
C ASN A 310 2.20 2.49 5.78
N ASN A 311 3.33 1.99 6.33
CA ASN A 311 4.46 2.85 6.60
C ASN A 311 5.21 3.23 5.31
N SER A 312 5.44 4.51 5.11
CA SER A 312 6.33 5.06 4.09
C SER A 312 7.61 5.52 4.79
N MET A 313 8.78 5.20 4.25
CA MET A 313 10.07 5.46 4.91
C MET A 313 11.10 6.04 3.93
N ILE A 314 11.98 6.90 4.45
CA ILE A 314 13.19 7.37 3.78
C ILE A 314 14.41 7.21 4.68
N HIS A 315 15.57 7.01 4.05
CA HIS A 315 16.84 7.35 4.69
C HIS A 315 16.94 8.86 4.83
N TRP A 316 17.27 9.33 6.03
CA TRP A 316 17.35 10.76 6.33
C TRP A 316 18.78 11.24 6.51
N LYS A 317 19.50 10.72 7.50
CA LYS A 317 20.92 11.04 7.72
C LYS A 317 21.60 9.94 8.54
N ASP A 318 22.88 9.70 8.28
CA ASP A 318 23.67 8.71 9.02
C ASP A 318 22.93 7.36 9.15
N ASP A 319 22.65 6.92 10.38
CA ASP A 319 21.91 5.71 10.72
C ASP A 319 20.41 5.95 10.99
N LEU A 320 19.89 7.14 10.68
CA LEU A 320 18.55 7.59 10.98
C LEU A 320 17.61 7.58 9.77
N PHE A 321 16.39 7.11 10.02
CA PHE A 321 15.34 6.92 9.03
C PHE A 321 14.05 7.58 9.52
N LEU A 322 13.39 8.32 8.64
CA LEU A 322 12.09 8.92 8.92
C LEU A 322 11.02 8.06 8.29
N SER A 323 9.95 7.81 9.04
CA SER A 323 8.80 7.09 8.52
C SER A 323 7.51 7.75 8.96
N VAL A 324 6.55 7.84 8.03
CA VAL A 324 5.16 8.16 8.33
C VAL A 324 4.35 6.88 8.23
N TYR A 325 3.33 6.74 9.07
CA TYR A 325 2.47 5.58 9.12
C TYR A 325 1.03 5.97 9.41
N ARG A 326 0.08 5.13 9.01
CA ARG A 326 -1.33 5.34 9.32
C ARG A 326 -1.64 4.73 10.68
N ILE A 327 -2.43 5.43 11.48
CA ILE A 327 -2.97 4.93 12.74
C ILE A 327 -4.49 5.09 12.73
N VAL A 328 -5.16 3.96 12.93
CA VAL A 328 -6.61 3.89 13.05
C VAL A 328 -6.95 3.42 14.45
N SER A 329 -7.80 4.16 15.15
CA SER A 329 -8.32 3.72 16.45
C SER A 329 -9.82 3.86 16.55
N MET A 330 -10.45 2.88 17.20
CA MET A 330 -11.88 2.90 17.48
C MET A 330 -12.13 2.93 18.99
N GLN A 331 -12.71 4.04 19.46
CA GLN A 331 -13.15 4.12 20.85
C GLN A 331 -14.50 3.42 21.00
N SER A 332 -14.45 2.19 21.52
CA SER A 332 -15.63 1.44 21.96
C SER A 332 -15.72 1.48 23.49
N GLU A 333 -16.89 1.85 24.01
CA GLU A 333 -17.17 1.84 25.46
C GLU A 333 -16.93 0.46 26.08
N ASN A 334 -17.08 -0.61 25.31
CA ASN A 334 -17.03 -1.98 25.79
C ASN A 334 -15.65 -2.67 25.69
N LYS A 335 -14.58 -1.96 25.30
CA LYS A 335 -13.19 -2.48 25.15
C LYS A 335 -13.06 -3.85 24.47
N THR A 336 -14.08 -4.29 23.75
CA THR A 336 -14.11 -5.60 23.13
C THR A 336 -13.21 -5.51 21.92
N PHE A 337 -12.32 -6.50 21.76
CA PHE A 337 -11.41 -6.53 20.62
C PHE A 337 -12.24 -6.66 19.34
N CYS A 338 -12.10 -5.70 18.45
CA CYS A 338 -12.73 -5.71 17.15
C CYS A 338 -11.75 -6.32 16.16
N ASP A 339 -12.25 -7.26 15.35
CA ASP A 339 -11.53 -7.68 14.16
C ASP A 339 -11.26 -6.42 13.32
N PRO A 340 -10.00 -6.12 12.97
CA PRO A 340 -9.68 -4.96 12.14
C PRO A 340 -10.47 -4.93 10.83
N MET A 341 -10.82 -6.09 10.26
CA MET A 341 -11.68 -6.15 9.09
C MET A 341 -13.09 -5.64 9.36
N ASN A 342 -13.62 -5.87 10.56
CA ASN A 342 -14.94 -5.36 10.93
C ASN A 342 -14.94 -3.83 11.04
N ILE A 343 -13.81 -3.19 11.38
CA ILE A 343 -13.72 -1.73 11.36
C ILE A 343 -13.93 -1.23 9.93
N TRP A 344 -13.32 -1.89 8.94
CA TRP A 344 -13.52 -1.52 7.54
C TRP A 344 -14.96 -1.71 7.10
N TYR A 345 -15.60 -2.83 7.49
CA TYR A 345 -17.00 -3.10 7.17
C TYR A 345 -17.98 -2.15 7.86
N GLU A 346 -17.77 -1.84 9.14
CA GLU A 346 -18.66 -1.00 9.94
C GLU A 346 -18.54 0.48 9.58
N VAL A 347 -17.32 0.98 9.40
CA VAL A 347 -17.05 2.40 9.11
C VAL A 347 -17.36 2.74 7.66
N TRP A 348 -16.95 1.87 6.73
CA TRP A 348 -17.01 2.17 5.30
C TRP A 348 -18.13 1.44 4.56
N GLY A 349 -18.93 0.62 5.26
CA GLY A 349 -20.10 -0.05 4.68
C GLY A 349 -19.76 -1.15 3.66
N TRP A 350 -18.51 -1.64 3.63
CA TRP A 350 -17.99 -2.57 2.62
C TRP A 350 -18.70 -3.94 2.59
N GLY A 351 -19.56 -4.24 3.55
CA GLY A 351 -20.20 -5.57 3.70
C GLY A 351 -21.63 -5.67 3.20
N SER A 352 -22.20 -4.63 2.57
CA SER A 352 -23.65 -4.58 2.31
C SER A 352 -24.11 -4.98 0.90
N GLU A 353 -23.19 -5.29 -0.03
CA GLU A 353 -23.52 -5.60 -1.44
C GLU A 353 -22.81 -6.82 -2.03
N SER A 354 -22.22 -7.72 -1.24
CA SER A 354 -21.75 -8.99 -1.81
C SER A 354 -22.96 -9.87 -2.17
N GLU A 355 -23.35 -9.87 -3.44
CA GLU A 355 -24.17 -10.95 -3.99
C GLU A 355 -23.43 -12.27 -3.73
N ASP A 356 -24.04 -13.16 -2.97
CA ASP A 356 -23.54 -14.52 -2.77
C ASP A 356 -23.43 -15.19 -4.15
N ILE A 357 -22.21 -15.25 -4.70
CA ILE A 357 -21.95 -16.04 -5.91
C ILE A 357 -21.95 -17.50 -5.46
N ASP A 358 -23.03 -18.20 -5.78
CA ASP A 358 -23.21 -19.63 -5.54
C ASP A 358 -22.22 -20.40 -6.44
N ILE A 359 -21.00 -20.63 -5.94
CA ILE A 359 -20.01 -21.47 -6.62
C ILE A 359 -20.54 -22.91 -6.54
N LYS A 360 -21.20 -23.35 -7.61
CA LYS A 360 -21.61 -24.75 -7.75
C LYS A 360 -20.36 -25.62 -7.79
N GLU A 361 -20.15 -26.38 -6.72
CA GLU A 361 -19.16 -27.45 -6.67
C GLU A 361 -19.54 -28.52 -7.72
N GLU A 362 -18.67 -28.75 -8.71
CA GLU A 362 -18.71 -29.98 -9.47
C GLU A 362 -18.03 -31.08 -8.65
N ASP A 363 -18.79 -32.12 -8.34
CA ASP A 363 -18.47 -33.22 -7.42
C ASP A 363 -17.06 -33.81 -7.62
N GLY A 364 -16.18 -33.67 -6.63
CA GLY A 364 -14.88 -34.35 -6.67
C GLY A 364 -13.85 -33.94 -5.61
N ALA A 365 -14.15 -34.18 -4.33
CA ALA A 365 -13.18 -34.24 -3.22
C ALA A 365 -12.18 -33.07 -3.08
N GLY A 366 -12.60 -32.01 -2.39
CA GLY A 366 -11.79 -30.87 -1.91
C GLY A 366 -12.47 -30.17 -0.70
N PRO A 367 -11.78 -29.30 0.06
CA PRO A 367 -12.07 -29.04 1.48
C PRO A 367 -13.39 -28.30 1.74
N ARG A 368 -14.02 -28.62 2.88
CA ARG A 368 -15.28 -28.04 3.35
C ARG A 368 -15.19 -26.52 3.46
N LEU A 369 -16.02 -25.80 2.71
CA LEU A 369 -16.33 -24.39 2.94
C LEU A 369 -16.87 -24.19 4.37
N LEU A 370 -16.18 -23.39 5.16
CA LEU A 370 -16.76 -22.75 6.33
C LEU A 370 -17.77 -21.72 5.82
N LYS A 371 -19.06 -21.99 5.99
CA LYS A 371 -20.10 -20.95 5.92
C LYS A 371 -19.79 -19.91 7.01
N THR A 372 -19.10 -18.83 6.65
CA THR A 372 -19.08 -17.61 7.46
C THR A 372 -20.45 -16.97 7.34
N SER A 373 -21.38 -17.39 8.21
CA SER A 373 -22.65 -16.70 8.34
C SER A 373 -22.41 -15.34 9.01
N ASN A 374 -22.01 -14.34 8.22
CA ASN A 374 -22.14 -12.95 8.64
C ASN A 374 -23.62 -12.56 8.59
N ARG A 375 -24.40 -13.06 9.57
CA ARG A 375 -25.74 -12.55 9.84
C ARG A 375 -25.62 -11.21 10.56
N PHE A 376 -25.24 -10.17 9.82
CA PHE A 376 -25.57 -8.81 10.24
C PHE A 376 -27.04 -8.59 9.92
N ARG A 377 -27.89 -8.74 10.96
CA ARG A 377 -29.25 -8.19 10.91
C ARG A 377 -29.09 -6.67 10.76
N LYS A 378 -29.41 -6.13 9.58
CA LYS A 378 -29.87 -4.74 9.48
C LYS A 378 -31.06 -4.61 10.44
N ILE A 379 -30.82 -4.05 11.62
CA ILE A 379 -31.90 -3.59 12.49
C ILE A 379 -32.38 -2.30 11.82
N LYS A 380 -33.57 -2.36 11.23
CA LYS A 380 -34.26 -1.20 10.64
C LYS A 380 -34.66 -0.20 11.70
#